data_AF-A0A6J4IHD1-F1
#
_entry.id   AF-A0A6J4IHD1-F1
#
_cell.length_a   1.000
_cell.length_b   1.000
_cell.length_c   1.000
_cell.angle_alpha   90.00
_cell.angle_beta   90.00
_cell.angle_gamma   90.00
#
_symmetry.space_group_name_H-M   'P 1'
#
loop_
_entity.id
_entity.type
_entity.pdbx_description
1 polymer ?
#
loop_
_entity_poly.entity_id
_entity_poly.type
_entity_poly.pdbx_seq_one_letter_code
_entity_poly.pdbx_strand_id
1 'polypeptide(L)'
;MKVRLLASLKAGLLAGLAAALINAILFFFFRQAGVITDSVLLPNQQPMTVVPVIVSSLVLALLGSVAYYLLARFTGDGYRYITIIASVLLILSFANPFFGIPGVTVPYALALNVMHVVVVAALLYALRQFTAPAPDPVKP
;
A
#
# COMPACT_ATOMS: atom_id res chain seq x y z
N MET A 1 -22.49 3.81 -9.55
CA MET A 1 -22.17 3.89 -8.10
C MET A 1 -21.56 5.27 -7.81
N LYS A 2 -22.10 6.08 -6.89
CA LYS A 2 -21.51 7.39 -6.53
C LYS A 2 -20.78 7.26 -5.18
N VAL A 3 -19.47 7.04 -5.22
CA VAL A 3 -18.61 7.08 -4.02
C VAL A 3 -18.39 8.54 -3.63
N ARG A 4 -18.49 8.87 -2.34
CA ARG A 4 -18.15 10.21 -1.83
C ARG A 4 -16.64 10.31 -1.63
N LEU A 5 -16.02 11.40 -2.09
CA LEU A 5 -14.58 11.64 -1.92
C LEU A 5 -14.13 11.48 -0.46
N LEU A 6 -14.88 12.06 0.49
CA LEU A 6 -14.56 11.96 1.91
C LEU A 6 -14.56 10.52 2.44
N ALA A 7 -15.46 9.66 1.94
CA ALA A 7 -15.48 8.24 2.34
C ALA A 7 -14.24 7.52 1.79
N SER A 8 -13.86 7.80 0.55
CA SER A 8 -12.64 7.26 -0.06
C SER A 8 -11.38 7.70 0.69
N LEU A 9 -11.27 8.98 1.01
CA LEU A 9 -10.12 9.52 1.75
C LEU A 9 -10.03 8.96 3.17
N LYS A 10 -11.16 8.78 3.86
CA LYS A 10 -11.18 8.11 5.17
C LYS A 10 -10.69 6.66 5.05
N ALA A 11 -11.15 5.93 4.04
CA ALA A 11 -10.68 4.57 3.77
C ALA A 11 -9.17 4.54 3.47
N GLY A 12 -8.67 5.46 2.63
CA GLY A 12 -7.26 5.61 2.32
C GLY A 12 -6.40 5.96 3.54
N LEU A 13 -6.88 6.86 4.41
CA LEU A 13 -6.19 7.22 5.64
C LEU A 13 -6.11 6.04 6.61
N LEU A 14 -7.22 5.33 6.82
CA LEU A 14 -7.24 4.13 7.68
C LEU A 14 -6.34 3.03 7.14
N ALA A 15 -6.36 2.78 5.83
CA ALA A 15 -5.45 1.86 5.17
C ALA A 15 -3.99 2.28 5.36
N GLY A 16 -3.68 3.56 5.13
CA GLY A 16 -2.33 4.09 5.25
C GLY A 16 -1.80 3.99 6.68
N LEU A 17 -2.62 4.29 7.69
CA LEU A 17 -2.26 4.15 9.09
C LEU A 17 -2.02 2.69 9.47
N ALA A 18 -2.91 1.78 9.07
CA ALA A 18 -2.74 0.35 9.32
C ALA A 18 -1.48 -0.20 8.63
N ALA A 19 -1.27 0.14 7.36
CA ALA A 19 -0.10 -0.26 6.60
C ALA A 19 1.20 0.30 7.19
N ALA A 20 1.22 1.59 7.55
CA ALA A 20 2.37 2.23 8.16
C ALA A 20 2.74 1.56 9.50
N LEU A 21 1.74 1.26 10.34
CA LEU A 21 1.96 0.58 11.61
C LEU A 21 2.54 -0.83 11.40
N ILE A 22 1.89 -1.64 10.55
CA ILE A 22 2.34 -3.01 10.27
C ILE A 22 3.74 -3.01 9.64
N ASN A 23 3.99 -2.14 8.66
CA ASN A 23 5.28 -2.04 8.01
C ASN A 23 6.38 -1.51 8.93
N ALA A 24 6.06 -0.61 9.86
CA ALA A 24 7.02 -0.19 10.88
C ALA A 24 7.41 -1.37 11.79
N ILE A 25 6.44 -2.19 12.21
CA ILE A 25 6.70 -3.41 13.00
C ILE A 25 7.57 -4.38 12.20
N LEU A 26 7.21 -4.65 10.94
CA LEU A 26 7.99 -5.52 10.05
C LEU A 26 9.41 -5.00 9.83
N PHE A 27 9.59 -3.68 9.70
CA PHE A 27 10.90 -3.07 9.52
C PHE A 27 11.80 -3.35 10.72
N PHE A 28 11.31 -3.12 11.94
CA PHE A 28 12.10 -3.41 13.14
C PHE A 28 12.38 -4.91 13.30
N PHE A 29 11.42 -5.76 12.97
CA PHE A 29 11.60 -7.21 13.00
C PHE A 29 12.70 -7.67 12.02
N PHE A 30 12.64 -7.26 10.76
CA PHE A 30 13.66 -7.62 9.75
C PHE A 30 15.02 -7.01 10.02
N ARG A 31 15.06 -5.79 10.58
CA ARG A 31 16.32 -5.17 11.02
C ARG A 31 16.96 -5.96 12.16
N GLN A 32 16.18 -6.36 13.16
CA GLN A 32 16.67 -7.15 14.29
C GLN A 32 17.13 -8.55 13.87
N ALA A 33 16.48 -9.13 12.86
CA ALA A 33 16.87 -10.40 12.25
C ALA A 33 18.11 -10.31 11.33
N GLY A 34 18.69 -9.12 11.14
CA GLY A 34 19.84 -8.89 10.27
C GLY A 34 19.53 -8.94 8.77
N VAL A 35 18.25 -8.95 8.39
CA VAL A 35 17.81 -8.96 6.98
C VAL A 35 17.90 -7.57 6.38
N ILE A 36 17.42 -6.54 7.10
CA ILE A 36 17.57 -5.14 6.72
C ILE A 36 18.80 -4.58 7.43
N THR A 37 19.82 -4.20 6.67
CA THR A 37 21.08 -3.65 7.18
C THR A 37 21.29 -2.21 6.72
N ASP A 38 22.10 -1.46 7.47
CA ASP A 38 22.50 -0.09 7.11
C ASP A 38 23.59 -0.06 6.03
N SER A 39 24.13 -1.23 5.64
CA SER A 39 25.15 -1.36 4.60
C SER A 39 24.59 -1.27 3.17
N VAL A 40 23.28 -1.50 3.01
CA VAL A 40 22.58 -1.37 1.73
C VAL A 40 22.02 0.04 1.64
N LEU A 41 22.54 0.82 0.70
CA LEU A 41 22.11 2.19 0.46
C LEU A 41 21.03 2.23 -0.62
N LEU A 42 20.00 3.03 -0.37
CA LEU A 42 19.02 3.38 -1.38
C LEU A 42 19.64 4.28 -2.47
N PRO A 43 18.95 4.49 -3.61
CA PRO A 43 19.39 5.41 -4.66
C PRO A 43 19.76 6.83 -4.19
N ASN A 44 19.18 7.28 -3.07
CA ASN A 44 19.48 8.58 -2.46
C ASN A 44 20.72 8.56 -1.55
N GLN A 45 21.52 7.50 -1.59
CA GLN A 45 22.73 7.29 -0.79
C GLN A 45 22.50 7.27 0.74
N GLN A 46 21.27 7.02 1.18
CA GLN A 46 20.93 6.89 2.59
C GLN A 46 20.52 5.45 2.91
N PRO A 47 20.78 4.95 4.12
CA PRO A 47 20.25 3.66 4.55
C PRO A 47 18.73 3.73 4.71
N MET A 48 18.08 2.58 4.59
CA MET A 48 16.64 2.50 4.82
C MET A 48 16.32 2.74 6.29
N THR A 49 15.41 3.68 6.55
CA THR A 49 14.90 3.96 7.89
C THR A 49 13.40 3.73 7.94
N VAL A 50 12.84 3.70 9.15
CA VAL A 50 11.40 3.51 9.35
C VAL A 50 10.57 4.70 8.83
N VAL A 51 11.16 5.90 8.77
CA VAL A 51 10.43 7.12 8.40
C VAL A 51 9.94 7.08 6.94
N PRO A 52 10.79 6.80 5.93
CA PRO A 52 10.34 6.57 4.56
C PRO A 52 9.30 5.46 4.43
N VAL A 53 9.40 4.39 5.22
CA VAL A 53 8.44 3.27 5.20
C VAL A 53 7.05 3.74 5.66
N ILE A 54 6.97 4.49 6.75
CA ILE A 54 5.73 5.06 7.27
C ILE A 54 5.14 6.06 6.28
N VAL A 55 5.95 7.03 5.82
CA VAL A 55 5.50 8.10 4.94
C VAL A 55 5.02 7.54 3.60
N SER A 56 5.77 6.63 2.98
CA SER A 56 5.38 6.01 1.70
C SER A 56 4.11 5.19 1.84
N SER A 57 3.93 4.42 2.93
CA SER A 57 2.71 3.64 3.18
C SER A 57 1.48 4.54 3.25
N LEU A 58 1.58 5.69 3.94
CA LEU A 58 0.50 6.68 4.04
C LEU A 58 0.21 7.32 2.69
N VAL A 59 1.24 7.84 2.01
CA VAL A 59 1.10 8.55 0.74
C VAL A 59 0.52 7.63 -0.34
N LEU A 60 1.02 6.41 -0.49
CA LEU A 60 0.53 5.47 -1.50
C LEU A 60 -0.91 5.04 -1.24
N ALA A 61 -1.29 4.80 0.02
CA ALA A 61 -2.67 4.47 0.36
C ALA A 61 -3.64 5.64 0.06
N LEU A 62 -3.24 6.87 0.37
CA LEU A 62 -4.02 8.07 0.05
C LEU A 62 -4.15 8.26 -1.46
N LEU A 63 -3.05 8.18 -2.21
CA LEU A 63 -3.07 8.28 -3.68
C LEU A 63 -3.94 7.19 -4.31
N GLY A 64 -3.81 5.94 -3.82
CA GLY A 64 -4.66 4.83 -4.25
C GLY A 64 -6.14 5.06 -3.99
N SER A 65 -6.49 5.68 -2.85
CA SER A 65 -7.88 6.03 -2.54
C SER A 65 -8.42 7.16 -3.43
N VAL A 66 -7.59 8.13 -3.82
CA VAL A 66 -7.97 9.18 -4.78
C VAL A 66 -8.19 8.56 -6.17
N ALA A 67 -7.28 7.69 -6.61
CA ALA A 67 -7.42 6.95 -7.86
C ALA A 67 -8.71 6.11 -7.88
N TYR A 68 -9.02 5.39 -6.80
CA TYR A 68 -10.28 4.66 -6.66
C TYR A 68 -11.50 5.57 -6.80
N TYR A 69 -11.52 6.72 -6.12
CA TYR A 69 -12.63 7.67 -6.21
C TYR A 69 -12.86 8.12 -7.66
N LEU A 70 -11.79 8.48 -8.38
CA LEU A 70 -11.88 8.89 -9.78
C LEU A 70 -12.41 7.74 -10.64
N LEU A 71 -11.87 6.53 -10.50
CA LEU A 71 -12.35 5.36 -11.23
C LEU A 71 -13.83 5.08 -10.95
N ALA A 72 -14.25 5.09 -9.67
CA ALA A 72 -15.62 4.89 -9.28
C ALA A 72 -16.57 5.96 -9.85
N ARG A 73 -16.09 7.19 -9.98
CA ARG A 73 -16.87 8.31 -10.54
C ARG A 73 -17.17 8.16 -12.03
N PHE A 74 -16.26 7.56 -12.80
CA PHE A 74 -16.34 7.48 -14.27
C PHE A 74 -16.74 6.10 -14.81
N THR A 75 -16.45 5.01 -14.11
CA THR A 75 -16.56 3.64 -14.67
C THR A 75 -17.73 2.82 -14.13
N GLY A 76 -18.40 3.26 -13.06
CA GLY A 76 -19.48 2.51 -12.42
C GLY A 76 -19.02 1.31 -11.57
N ASP A 77 -17.87 0.69 -11.88
CA ASP A 77 -17.24 -0.43 -11.18
C ASP A 77 -15.79 -0.12 -10.77
N GLY A 78 -15.62 0.96 -10.00
CA GLY A 78 -14.29 1.43 -9.59
C GLY A 78 -13.48 0.41 -8.78
N TYR A 79 -14.14 -0.52 -8.07
CA TYR A 79 -13.46 -1.49 -7.22
C TYR A 79 -12.73 -2.55 -8.04
N ARG A 80 -13.36 -3.05 -9.10
CA ARG A 80 -12.71 -3.96 -10.04
C ARG A 80 -11.47 -3.32 -10.67
N TYR A 81 -11.60 -2.09 -11.17
CA TYR A 81 -10.48 -1.41 -11.83
C TYR A 81 -9.34 -1.08 -10.87
N ILE A 82 -9.61 -0.55 -9.67
CA ILE A 82 -8.53 -0.28 -8.72
C ILE A 82 -7.84 -1.57 -8.28
N THR A 83 -8.58 -2.66 -8.14
CA THR A 83 -8.00 -3.97 -7.77
C THR A 83 -7.04 -4.46 -8.85
N ILE A 84 -7.44 -4.36 -10.13
CA ILE A 84 -6.57 -4.72 -11.25
C ILE A 84 -5.32 -3.83 -11.26
N ILE A 85 -5.49 -2.51 -11.19
CA ILE A 85 -4.37 -1.55 -11.24
C ILE A 85 -3.42 -1.77 -10.05
N ALA A 86 -3.95 -1.87 -8.83
CA ALA A 86 -3.15 -2.09 -7.63
C ALA A 86 -2.40 -3.43 -7.68
N SER A 87 -3.03 -4.49 -8.21
CA SER A 87 -2.39 -5.80 -8.36
C SER A 87 -1.26 -5.75 -9.40
N VAL A 88 -1.48 -5.09 -10.53
CA VAL A 88 -0.43 -4.91 -11.55
C VAL A 88 0.73 -4.09 -11.00
N LEU A 89 0.45 -2.97 -10.33
CA LEU A 89 1.48 -2.13 -9.70
C LEU A 89 2.23 -2.88 -8.60
N LEU A 90 1.55 -3.73 -7.83
CA LEU A 90 2.19 -4.59 -6.82
C LEU A 90 3.19 -5.55 -7.48
N ILE A 91 2.78 -6.25 -8.53
CA ILE A 91 3.64 -7.20 -9.24
C ILE A 91 4.84 -6.48 -9.85
N LEU A 92 4.62 -5.33 -10.50
CA LEU A 92 5.70 -4.51 -11.04
C LEU A 92 6.63 -4.00 -9.93
N SER A 93 6.08 -3.66 -8.76
CA SER A 93 6.89 -3.21 -7.62
C SER A 93 7.84 -4.28 -7.09
N PHE A 94 7.57 -5.57 -7.32
CA PHE A 94 8.44 -6.65 -6.85
C PHE A 94 9.80 -6.67 -7.55
N ALA A 95 9.87 -6.16 -8.77
CA ALA A 95 11.12 -5.98 -9.50
C ALA A 95 11.94 -4.80 -8.95
N ASN A 96 11.28 -3.80 -8.35
CA ASN A 96 11.92 -2.54 -7.99
C ASN A 96 13.10 -2.68 -7.01
N PRO A 97 13.05 -3.49 -5.94
CA PRO A 97 14.23 -3.69 -5.09
C PRO A 97 15.43 -4.27 -5.85
N PHE A 98 15.20 -5.24 -6.73
CA PHE A 98 16.28 -5.94 -7.43
C PHE A 98 17.00 -5.07 -8.47
N PHE A 99 16.27 -4.18 -9.14
CA PHE A 99 16.85 -3.29 -10.16
C PHE A 99 17.19 -1.90 -9.62
N GLY A 100 16.50 -1.46 -8.58
CA GLY A 100 16.58 -0.10 -8.04
C GLY A 100 17.54 0.05 -6.87
N ILE A 101 18.01 -1.02 -6.23
CA ILE A 101 18.90 -0.95 -5.06
C ILE A 101 20.21 -1.69 -5.35
N PRO A 102 21.31 -0.97 -5.64
CA PRO A 102 22.61 -1.59 -5.87
C PRO A 102 23.07 -2.42 -4.65
N GLY A 103 23.51 -3.66 -4.88
CA GLY A 103 24.03 -4.52 -3.81
C GLY A 103 22.97 -5.06 -2.84
N VAL A 104 21.69 -4.97 -3.17
CA VAL A 104 20.62 -5.55 -2.35
C VAL A 104 20.77 -7.08 -2.29
N THR A 105 20.61 -7.64 -1.08
CA THR A 105 20.57 -9.09 -0.91
C THR A 105 19.17 -9.61 -1.20
N VAL A 106 19.04 -10.87 -1.62
CA VAL A 106 17.74 -11.50 -1.87
C VAL A 106 16.81 -11.42 -0.64
N PRO A 107 17.25 -11.72 0.60
CA PRO A 107 16.41 -11.58 1.78
C PRO A 107 15.91 -10.16 2.02
N TYR A 108 16.77 -9.15 1.78
CA TYR A 108 16.40 -7.74 1.91
C TYR A 108 15.31 -7.35 0.90
N ALA A 109 15.49 -7.73 -0.37
CA ALA A 109 14.51 -7.46 -1.42
C ALA A 109 13.15 -8.12 -1.14
N LEU A 110 13.16 -9.38 -0.66
CA LEU A 110 11.95 -10.08 -0.25
C LEU A 110 11.25 -9.40 0.93
N ALA A 111 12.01 -8.93 1.93
CA ALA A 111 11.46 -8.19 3.07
C ALA A 111 10.73 -6.91 2.63
N LEU A 112 11.31 -6.14 1.70
CA LEU A 112 10.65 -4.96 1.13
C LEU A 112 9.36 -5.32 0.38
N ASN A 113 9.39 -6.41 -0.40
CA ASN A 113 8.21 -6.85 -1.16
C ASN A 113 7.06 -7.27 -0.25
N VAL A 114 7.34 -7.90 0.89
CA VAL A 114 6.31 -8.19 1.91
C VAL A 114 5.65 -6.90 2.39
N MET A 115 6.41 -5.83 2.61
CA MET A 115 5.86 -4.54 3.01
C MET A 115 4.97 -3.91 1.92
N HIS A 116 5.30 -4.09 0.64
CA HIS A 116 4.43 -3.65 -0.46
C HIS A 116 3.09 -4.39 -0.45
N VAL A 117 3.11 -5.70 -0.20
CA VAL A 117 1.88 -6.52 -0.09
C VAL A 117 0.97 -5.98 1.02
N VAL A 118 1.54 -5.62 2.17
CA VAL A 118 0.79 -5.03 3.29
C VAL A 118 0.06 -3.76 2.88
N VAL A 119 0.73 -2.84 2.16
CA VAL A 119 0.11 -1.58 1.71
C VAL A 119 -1.08 -1.86 0.80
N VAL A 120 -0.90 -2.73 -0.20
CA VAL A 120 -1.96 -3.04 -1.17
C VAL A 120 -3.12 -3.79 -0.53
N ALA A 121 -2.83 -4.77 0.34
CA ALA A 121 -3.86 -5.50 1.07
C ALA A 121 -4.67 -4.58 1.98
N ALA A 122 -4.01 -3.71 2.75
CA ALA A 122 -4.68 -2.75 3.63
C ALA A 122 -5.56 -1.78 2.83
N LEU A 123 -5.06 -1.26 1.70
CA LEU A 123 -5.82 -0.37 0.82
C LEU A 123 -7.07 -1.06 0.27
N LEU A 124 -6.93 -2.23 -0.36
CA LEU A 124 -8.05 -2.93 -0.99
C LEU A 124 -9.09 -3.40 0.04
N TYR A 125 -8.65 -3.80 1.23
CA TYR A 125 -9.53 -4.14 2.34
C TYR A 125 -10.33 -2.91 2.81
N ALA A 126 -9.66 -1.79 3.08
CA ALA A 126 -10.33 -0.59 3.57
C ALA A 126 -11.30 -0.01 2.53
N LEU A 127 -10.91 0.02 1.26
CA LEU A 127 -11.82 0.44 0.18
C LEU A 127 -13.06 -0.46 0.14
N ARG A 128 -12.88 -1.80 0.18
CA ARG A 128 -14.01 -2.72 0.19
C ARG A 128 -14.94 -2.49 1.38
N GLN A 129 -14.39 -2.28 2.58
CA GLN A 129 -15.18 -2.17 3.80
C GLN A 129 -15.89 -0.81 3.94
N PHE A 130 -15.21 0.28 3.59
CA PHE A 130 -15.67 1.64 3.92
C PHE A 130 -16.27 2.40 2.74
N THR A 131 -16.21 1.84 1.53
CA THR A 131 -16.88 2.43 0.35
C THR A 131 -17.87 1.49 -0.33
N ALA A 132 -18.13 0.31 0.24
CA ALA A 132 -19.25 -0.53 -0.16
C ALA A 132 -20.60 0.20 0.08
N PRO A 133 -21.60 -0.03 -0.79
CA PRO A 133 -22.94 0.51 -0.57
C PRO A 133 -23.53 -0.05 0.74
N ALA A 134 -24.33 0.76 1.44
CA ALA A 134 -25.14 0.26 2.53
C ALA A 134 -26.02 -0.90 2.02
N PRO A 135 -26.23 -1.97 2.80
CA PRO A 135 -27.17 -3.02 2.41
C PRO A 135 -28.53 -2.41 2.12
N ASP A 136 -29.19 -2.84 1.04
CA ASP A 136 -30.54 -2.40 0.73
C ASP A 136 -31.44 -2.63 1.96
N PRO A 137 -32.32 -1.67 2.30
CA PRO A 137 -33.26 -1.88 3.39
C PRO A 137 -34.05 -3.15 3.09
N VAL A 138 -34.04 -4.10 4.03
CA VAL A 138 -34.87 -5.30 3.97
C VAL A 138 -36.30 -4.82 3.76
N LYS A 139 -36.83 -5.05 2.55
CA LYS A 139 -38.21 -4.71 2.24
C LYS A 139 -39.09 -5.62 3.10
N PRO A 140 -40.00 -5.07 3.92
CA PRO A 140 -40.84 -5.84 4.83
C PRO A 140 -41.77 -6.79 4.07
#